data_AF-U2ENV4-F1
#
_entry.id   AF-U2ENV4-F1
#
_cell.length_a   1.000
_cell.length_b   1.000
_cell.length_c   1.000
_cell.angle_alpha   90.00
_cell.angle_beta   90.00
_cell.angle_gamma   90.00
#
_symmetry.space_group_name_H-M   'P 1'
#
loop_
_entity.id
_entity.type
_entity.pdbx_description
1 polymer ?
#
loop_
_entity_poly.entity_id
_entity_poly.type
_entity_poly.pdbx_seq_one_letter_code
_entity_poly.pdbx_strand_id
1 'polypeptide(L)'
;MEEKIIKILELVQMKEEGIVEFTAESKALIHEAAEECRKLPLYQDNKDKEETYKEGLTAGQVYADMCFKIINAPTPFHMMAVPKMMLPVIDDKLQEELKMEVEHD
;
A
#
# COMPACT_ATOMS: atom_id res chain seq x y z
N MET A 1 7.94 -12.20 -3.53
CA MET A 1 7.46 -10.92 -2.96
C MET A 1 7.83 -9.74 -3.85
N GLU A 2 9.10 -9.58 -4.23
CA GLU A 2 9.62 -8.46 -5.03
C GLU A 2 8.94 -8.34 -6.40
N GLU A 3 8.75 -9.47 -7.10
CA GLU A 3 8.02 -9.49 -8.37
C GLU A 3 6.56 -9.04 -8.22
N LYS A 4 5.90 -9.38 -7.11
CA LYS A 4 4.54 -8.92 -6.82
C LYS A 4 4.51 -7.42 -6.59
N ILE A 5 5.48 -6.89 -5.83
CA ILE A 5 5.62 -5.45 -5.59
C ILE A 5 5.82 -4.70 -6.91
N ILE A 6 6.73 -5.18 -7.77
CA ILE A 6 6.96 -4.59 -9.09
C ILE A 6 5.67 -4.59 -9.91
N LYS A 7 4.96 -5.72 -9.96
CA LYS A 7 3.70 -5.82 -10.70
C LYS A 7 2.62 -4.90 -10.15
N ILE A 8 2.54 -4.70 -8.83
CA ILE A 8 1.64 -3.71 -8.22
C ILE A 8 2.00 -2.30 -8.71
N LEU A 9 3.29 -1.94 -8.70
CA LEU A 9 3.76 -0.64 -9.17
C LEU A 9 3.48 -0.39 -10.66
N GLU A 10 3.43 -1.45 -11.47
CA GLU A 10 3.08 -1.38 -12.90
C GLU A 10 1.56 -1.27 -13.13
N LEU A 11 0.75 -1.91 -12.29
CA LEU A 11 -0.71 -1.97 -12.47
C LEU A 11 -1.46 -0.79 -11.87
N VAL A 12 -1.00 -0.26 -10.74
CA VAL A 12 -1.68 0.84 -10.04
C VAL A 12 -1.37 2.15 -10.75
N GLN A 13 -2.43 2.85 -11.17
CA GLN A 13 -2.30 4.09 -11.92
C GLN A 13 -2.50 5.29 -11.00
N MET A 14 -1.56 6.23 -11.04
CA MET A 14 -1.73 7.59 -10.53
C MET A 14 -2.26 8.47 -11.66
N LYS A 15 -3.45 9.03 -11.49
CA LYS A 15 -4.07 10.00 -12.38
C LYS A 15 -3.67 11.43 -12.01
N GLU A 16 -4.07 12.38 -12.86
CA GLU A 16 -4.02 13.80 -12.53
C GLU A 16 -4.74 14.08 -11.20
N GLU A 17 -4.29 15.12 -10.48
CA GLU A 17 -4.82 15.50 -9.16
C GLU A 17 -4.53 14.51 -8.00
N GLY A 18 -3.66 13.51 -8.21
CA GLY A 18 -3.22 12.60 -7.15
C GLY A 18 -4.22 11.49 -6.82
N ILE A 19 -5.20 11.29 -7.71
CA ILE A 19 -6.14 10.17 -7.61
C ILE A 19 -5.42 8.87 -7.97
N VAL A 20 -5.54 7.86 -7.12
CA VAL A 20 -4.97 6.52 -7.36
C VAL A 20 -6.10 5.55 -7.66
N GLU A 21 -5.97 4.82 -8.76
CA GLU A 21 -6.93 3.77 -9.14
C GLU A 21 -6.32 2.38 -8.97
N PHE A 22 -7.04 1.56 -8.19
CA PHE A 22 -6.72 0.15 -7.98
C PHE A 22 -7.66 -0.72 -8.82
N THR A 23 -7.08 -1.48 -9.76
CA THR A 23 -7.82 -2.52 -10.48
C THR A 23 -8.11 -3.70 -9.56
N ALA A 24 -9.08 -4.56 -9.91
CA ALA A 24 -9.33 -5.79 -9.16
C ALA A 24 -8.06 -6.67 -9.05
N GLU A 25 -7.25 -6.70 -10.12
CA GLU A 25 -5.97 -7.42 -10.13
C GLU A 25 -4.97 -6.81 -9.15
N SER A 26 -4.81 -5.48 -9.13
CA SER A 26 -3.87 -4.85 -8.20
C SER A 26 -4.32 -4.98 -6.75
N LYS A 27 -5.63 -4.88 -6.47
CA LYS A 27 -6.18 -5.14 -5.13
C LYS A 27 -5.86 -6.56 -4.64
N ALA A 28 -6.04 -7.57 -5.50
CA ALA A 28 -5.71 -8.95 -5.15
C ALA A 28 -4.20 -9.15 -4.89
N LEU A 29 -3.34 -8.58 -5.73
CA LEU A 29 -1.89 -8.65 -5.54
C LEU A 29 -1.42 -7.92 -4.28
N ILE A 30 -2.01 -6.76 -3.98
CA ILE A 30 -1.75 -5.99 -2.76
C ILE A 30 -2.11 -6.85 -1.54
N HIS A 31 -3.28 -7.49 -1.54
CA HIS A 31 -3.70 -8.35 -0.44
C HIS A 31 -2.73 -9.51 -0.20
N GLU A 32 -2.34 -10.23 -1.24
CA GLU A 32 -1.34 -11.30 -1.13
C GLU A 32 0.01 -10.79 -0.62
N ALA A 33 0.50 -9.68 -1.17
CA ALA A 33 1.78 -9.11 -0.78
C ALA A 33 1.74 -8.60 0.67
N ALA A 34 0.63 -8.00 1.10
CA ALA A 34 0.40 -7.54 2.46
C ALA A 34 0.47 -8.70 3.47
N GLU A 35 -0.18 -9.83 3.19
CA GLU A 35 -0.13 -11.02 4.05
C GLU A 35 1.28 -11.59 4.20
N GLU A 36 2.10 -11.54 3.14
CA GLU A 36 3.52 -11.90 3.24
C GLU A 36 4.32 -10.84 4.02
N CYS A 37 4.05 -9.55 3.79
CA CYS A 37 4.74 -8.43 4.44
C CYS A 37 4.49 -8.37 5.95
N ARG A 38 3.26 -8.68 6.40
CA ARG A 38 2.88 -8.74 7.82
C ARG A 38 3.75 -9.73 8.60
N LYS A 39 4.32 -10.75 7.96
CA LYS A 39 5.19 -11.76 8.61
C LYS A 39 6.64 -11.31 8.77
N LEU A 40 7.03 -10.21 8.15
CA LEU A 40 8.42 -9.74 8.17
C LEU A 40 8.75 -9.05 9.51
N PRO A 41 9.94 -9.27 10.09
CA PRO A 41 10.42 -8.52 11.23
C PRO A 41 10.40 -7.01 10.98
N LEU A 42 10.77 -6.59 9.77
CA LEU A 42 10.71 -5.18 9.34
C LEU A 42 9.34 -4.55 9.59
N TYR A 43 8.25 -5.25 9.27
CA TYR A 43 6.90 -4.75 9.49
C TYR A 43 6.53 -4.82 10.98
N GLN A 44 6.77 -5.96 11.63
CA GLN A 44 6.41 -6.16 13.04
C GLN A 44 7.09 -5.14 13.98
N ASP A 45 8.35 -4.81 13.71
CA ASP A 45 9.12 -3.84 14.49
C ASP A 45 8.71 -2.37 14.24
N ASN A 46 7.93 -2.11 13.18
CA ASN A 46 7.54 -0.75 12.77
C ASN A 46 6.02 -0.53 12.70
N LYS A 47 5.19 -1.54 12.97
CA LYS A 47 3.72 -1.46 12.86
C LYS A 47 3.09 -0.31 13.65
N ASP A 48 3.70 0.08 14.78
CA ASP A 48 3.20 1.17 15.62
C ASP A 48 3.37 2.54 14.92
N LYS A 49 4.37 2.69 14.05
CA LYS A 49 4.55 3.91 13.23
C LYS A 49 3.52 3.97 12.10
N GLU A 50 3.12 2.82 11.59
CA GLU A 50 2.10 2.69 10.55
C GLU A 50 0.69 3.04 11.08
N GLU A 51 0.48 3.06 12.41
CA GLU A 51 -0.77 3.55 12.99
C GLU A 51 -1.09 5.00 12.62
N THR A 52 -0.07 5.79 12.24
CA THR A 52 -0.25 7.16 11.75
C THR A 52 -1.10 7.25 10.49
N TYR A 53 -1.21 6.17 9.70
CA TYR A 53 -2.06 6.11 8.52
C TYR A 53 -3.50 5.67 8.80
N LYS A 54 -3.83 5.29 10.06
CA LYS A 54 -5.16 4.81 10.41
C LYS A 54 -6.24 5.89 10.30
N GLU A 55 -5.89 7.17 10.48
CA GLU A 55 -6.87 8.25 10.56
C GLU A 55 -6.88 9.13 9.30
N GLY A 56 -8.04 9.18 8.63
CA GLY A 56 -8.34 10.20 7.62
C GLY A 56 -7.71 10.05 6.24
N LEU A 57 -6.93 8.99 5.99
CA LEU A 57 -6.32 8.72 4.69
C LEU A 57 -7.00 7.55 3.96
N THR A 58 -7.17 7.72 2.64
CA THR A 58 -7.63 6.65 1.73
C THR A 58 -6.47 5.73 1.34
N ALA A 59 -6.78 4.52 0.88
CA ALA A 59 -5.78 3.59 0.33
C ALA A 59 -4.93 4.24 -0.76
N GLY A 60 -5.56 5.07 -1.60
CA GLY A 60 -4.89 5.82 -2.66
C GLY A 60 -3.88 6.83 -2.14
N GLN A 61 -4.24 7.59 -1.09
CA GLN A 61 -3.32 8.56 -0.49
C GLN A 61 -2.11 7.86 0.16
N VAL A 62 -2.32 6.73 0.82
CA VAL A 62 -1.22 5.92 1.39
C VAL A 62 -0.32 5.37 0.28
N TYR A 63 -0.88 4.88 -0.83
CA TYR A 63 -0.11 4.40 -1.98
C TYR A 63 0.71 5.53 -2.62
N ALA A 64 0.13 6.71 -2.82
CA ALA A 64 0.86 7.86 -3.36
C ALA A 64 2.04 8.26 -2.46
N ASP A 65 1.83 8.29 -1.14
CA ASP A 65 2.90 8.58 -0.17
C ASP A 65 4.01 7.52 -0.19
N MET A 66 3.66 6.23 -0.34
CA MET A 66 4.61 5.15 -0.56
C MET A 66 5.49 5.43 -1.79
N CYS A 67 4.89 5.81 -2.92
CA CYS A 67 5.63 6.18 -4.12
C CYS A 67 6.52 7.40 -3.90
N PHE A 68 6.03 8.45 -3.21
CA PHE A 68 6.84 9.64 -2.92
C PHE A 68 8.02 9.34 -2.01
N LYS A 69 7.89 8.49 -0.99
CA LYS A 69 9.03 8.06 -0.15
C LYS A 69 10.11 7.36 -0.96
N ILE A 70 9.72 6.54 -1.95
CA ILE A 70 10.67 5.87 -2.85
C ILE A 70 11.36 6.88 -3.76
N ILE A 71 10.61 7.79 -4.38
CA ILE A 71 11.14 8.79 -5.32
C ILE A 71 12.06 9.80 -4.62
N ASN A 72 11.68 10.25 -3.42
CA ASN A 72 12.44 11.25 -2.66
C ASN A 72 13.72 10.68 -2.03
N ALA A 73 13.80 9.36 -1.85
CA ALA A 73 14.97 8.67 -1.30
C ALA A 73 15.24 7.35 -2.04
N PRO A 74 15.66 7.37 -3.32
CA PRO A 74 15.72 6.19 -4.21
C PRO A 74 16.95 5.30 -3.95
N THR A 75 17.23 5.01 -2.68
CA THR A 75 18.28 4.05 -2.29
C THR A 75 17.76 2.62 -2.42
N PRO A 76 18.65 1.61 -2.64
CA PRO A 76 18.25 0.21 -2.68
C PRO A 76 17.46 -0.24 -1.44
N PHE A 77 17.84 0.27 -0.27
CA PHE A 77 17.12 -0.03 0.97
C PHE A 77 15.69 0.52 0.96
N HIS A 78 15.48 1.79 0.58
CA HIS A 78 14.16 2.41 0.56
C HIS A 78 13.23 1.75 -0.48
N MET A 79 13.74 1.48 -1.69
CA MET A 79 12.99 0.78 -2.74
C MET A 79 12.48 -0.59 -2.28
N MET A 80 13.23 -1.26 -1.40
CA MET A 80 12.86 -2.55 -0.84
C MET A 80 11.96 -2.43 0.41
N ALA A 81 12.31 -1.57 1.35
CA ALA A 81 11.72 -1.54 2.68
C ALA A 81 10.37 -0.81 2.70
N VAL A 82 10.24 0.30 1.96
CA VAL A 82 9.03 1.13 1.98
C VAL A 82 7.79 0.36 1.51
N PRO A 83 7.81 -0.36 0.36
CA PRO A 83 6.65 -1.17 -0.04
C PRO A 83 6.30 -2.24 0.99
N LYS A 84 7.32 -2.88 1.60
CA LYS A 84 7.12 -3.94 2.60
C LYS A 84 6.50 -3.42 3.90
N MET A 85 6.67 -2.14 4.22
CA MET A 85 6.04 -1.51 5.38
C MET A 85 4.63 -1.02 5.06
N MET A 86 4.42 -0.42 3.88
CA MET A 86 3.18 0.29 3.56
C MET A 86 2.10 -0.57 2.88
N LEU A 87 2.46 -1.67 2.20
CA LEU A 87 1.48 -2.54 1.55
C LEU A 87 0.42 -3.12 2.51
N PRO A 88 0.77 -3.56 3.74
CA PRO A 88 -0.25 -3.94 4.72
C PRO A 88 -1.24 -2.83 5.07
N VAL A 89 -0.76 -1.59 5.18
CA VAL A 89 -1.62 -0.42 5.47
C VAL A 89 -2.56 -0.13 4.31
N ILE A 90 -2.06 -0.21 3.07
CA ILE A 90 -2.86 -0.02 1.86
C ILE A 90 -3.94 -1.10 1.76
N ASP A 91 -3.60 -2.36 2.03
CA ASP A 91 -4.56 -3.47 2.08
C ASP A 91 -5.65 -3.23 3.13
N ASP A 92 -5.26 -2.88 4.36
CA ASP A 92 -6.23 -2.59 5.43
C ASP A 92 -7.22 -1.48 5.00
N LYS A 93 -6.73 -0.41 4.37
CA LYS A 93 -7.58 0.67 3.84
C LYS A 93 -8.49 0.22 2.70
N LEU A 94 -7.99 -0.58 1.76
CA LEU A 94 -8.84 -1.15 0.70
C LEU A 94 -9.97 -2.01 1.25
N GLN A 95 -9.71 -2.77 2.33
CA GLN A 95 -10.75 -3.58 2.98
C GLN A 95 -11.75 -2.72 3.77
N GLU A 96 -11.31 -1.62 4.38
CA GLU A 96 -12.20 -0.64 5.03
C GLU A 96 -13.13 0.02 4.00
N GLU A 97 -12.58 0.53 2.90
CA GLU A 97 -13.33 1.17 1.81
C GLU A 97 -14.36 0.21 1.21
N LEU A 98 -13.98 -1.05 0.95
CA LEU A 98 -14.89 -2.07 0.40
C LEU A 98 -16.07 -2.36 1.34
N LYS A 99 -15.84 -2.39 2.66
CA LYS A 99 -16.93 -2.60 3.64
C LYS A 99 -17.89 -1.42 3.65
N MET A 100 -17.36 -0.19 3.57
CA MET A 100 -18.19 1.01 3.50
C MET A 100 -19.05 1.02 2.24
N GLU A 101 -18.52 0.63 1.08
CA GLU A 101 -19.29 0.51 -0.17
C GLU A 101 -20.46 -0.47 -0.01
N VAL A 102 -20.23 -1.65 0.60
CA VAL A 102 -21.27 -2.67 0.78
C VAL A 102 -22.33 -2.28 1.82
N GLU A 103 -21.99 -1.49 2.83
CA GLU A 103 -22.94 -1.05 3.87
C GLU A 103 -23.86 0.10 3.43
N HIS A 104 -23.55 0.76 2.31
CA HIS A 104 -24.31 1.91 1.78
C HIS A 104 -25.13 1.60 0.51
N ASP A 105 -25.10 0.33 0.04
CA ASP A 105 -25.94 -0.22 -1.05
C ASP A 105 -27.18 -0.97 -0.51
#